data_AF-A0A0C9LMI0-F1
#
_entry.id   AF-A0A0C9LMI0-F1
#
_cell.length_a   1.000
_cell.length_b   1.000
_cell.length_c   1.000
_cell.angle_alpha   90.00
_cell.angle_beta   90.00
_cell.angle_gamma   90.00
#
_symmetry.space_group_name_H-M   'P 1'
#
loop_
_entity.id
_entity.type
_entity.pdbx_description
1 polymer ?
#
loop_
_entity_poly.entity_id
_entity_poly.type
_entity_poly.pdbx_seq_one_letter_code
_entity_poly.pdbx_strand_id
1 'polypeptide(L)'
;MARAAEQTPIKYQLLPNAVGNLLKGTYSTTASVPVSSTTSFVYTTGHIGLDLQTGALVHETLEAEFNAIFNCLNAALKGANVRDGCAGAFKFTSYLLKAEHEPVMQAVFKQRWPQHRPTWTTVIVADVAGGGCMHAEIAAEAAAFT
;
A
#
# COMPACT_ATOMS: atom_id res chain seq x y z
N MET A 1 36.37 -19.47 -11.29
CA MET A 1 34.93 -19.74 -11.08
C MET A 1 34.35 -18.58 -10.29
N ALA A 2 33.43 -17.81 -10.88
CA ALA A 2 32.74 -16.75 -10.15
C ALA A 2 31.80 -17.41 -9.13
N ARG A 3 31.98 -17.09 -7.84
CA ARG A 3 31.07 -17.52 -6.78
C ARG A 3 29.70 -16.93 -7.09
N ALA A 4 28.65 -17.75 -7.14
CA ALA A 4 27.28 -17.23 -7.23
C ALA A 4 27.09 -16.23 -6.09
N ALA A 5 26.69 -15.00 -6.41
CA ALA A 5 26.39 -14.00 -5.39
C ALA A 5 25.33 -14.59 -4.46
N GLU A 6 25.60 -14.56 -3.16
CA GLU A 6 24.65 -14.99 -2.14
C GLU A 6 23.39 -14.14 -2.30
N GLN A 7 22.29 -14.76 -2.74
CA GLN A 7 21.04 -14.04 -2.96
C GLN A 7 20.55 -13.54 -1.61
N THR A 8 20.44 -12.22 -1.48
CA THR A 8 19.76 -11.62 -0.34
C THR A 8 18.31 -12.13 -0.34
N PRO A 9 17.79 -12.66 0.78
CA PRO A 9 16.45 -13.22 0.82
C PRO A 9 15.39 -12.12 0.69
N ILE A 10 14.22 -12.48 0.15
CA ILE A 10 13.03 -11.62 0.19
C ILE A 10 12.66 -11.36 1.65
N LYS A 11 12.46 -10.09 2.01
CA LYS A 11 12.09 -9.69 3.37
C LYS A 11 10.60 -9.38 3.44
N TYR A 12 9.90 -10.16 4.24
CA TYR A 12 8.49 -9.93 4.57
C TYR A 12 8.38 -9.16 5.88
N GLN A 13 7.53 -8.12 5.92
CA GLN A 13 7.36 -7.28 7.11
C GLN A 13 5.89 -7.04 7.41
N LEU A 14 5.58 -6.94 8.70
CA LEU A 14 4.33 -6.40 9.22
C LEU A 14 4.58 -5.01 9.77
N LEU A 15 3.56 -4.15 9.70
CA LEU A 15 3.56 -2.91 10.46
C LEU A 15 3.54 -3.21 11.97
N PRO A 16 4.27 -2.46 12.80
CA PRO A 16 4.29 -2.65 14.25
C PRO A 16 3.09 -1.98 14.93
N ASN A 17 1.88 -2.10 14.36
CA ASN A 17 0.68 -1.42 14.81
C ASN A 17 -0.57 -2.32 14.68
N ALA A 18 -1.75 -1.78 14.96
CA ALA A 18 -2.99 -2.55 14.95
C ALA A 18 -3.27 -3.19 13.58
N VAL A 19 -2.99 -2.48 12.48
CA VAL A 19 -3.16 -3.03 11.12
C VAL A 19 -2.23 -4.22 10.90
N GLY A 20 -0.94 -4.11 11.26
CA GLY A 20 -0.04 -5.27 11.13
C GLY A 20 -0.42 -6.44 12.03
N ASN A 21 -1.00 -6.17 13.21
CA ASN A 21 -1.54 -7.21 14.09
C ASN A 21 -2.75 -7.92 13.49
N LEU A 22 -3.64 -7.20 12.80
CA LEU A 22 -4.80 -7.78 12.11
C LEU A 22 -4.39 -8.78 11.01
N LEU A 23 -3.30 -8.49 10.30
CA LEU A 23 -2.82 -9.34 9.20
C LEU A 23 -1.93 -10.51 9.67
N LYS A 24 -1.53 -10.48 10.94
CA LYS A 24 -0.57 -11.42 11.51
C LYS A 24 -1.11 -12.86 11.41
N GLY A 25 -0.34 -13.72 10.74
CA GLY A 25 -0.68 -15.13 10.56
C GLY A 25 -1.32 -15.47 9.22
N THR A 26 -1.65 -14.48 8.37
CA THR A 26 -2.20 -14.71 7.03
C THR A 26 -1.33 -14.15 5.92
N TYR A 27 -0.92 -12.88 6.00
CA TYR A 27 -0.05 -12.24 5.00
C TYR A 27 0.73 -11.06 5.62
N SER A 28 1.74 -10.58 4.89
CA SER A 28 2.60 -9.45 5.32
C SER A 28 2.07 -8.12 4.81
N THR A 29 2.39 -7.01 5.48
CA THR A 29 2.04 -5.67 4.97
C THR A 29 2.90 -5.30 3.77
N THR A 30 4.15 -5.79 3.74
CA THR A 30 5.06 -5.59 2.61
C THR A 30 5.94 -6.81 2.36
N ALA A 31 6.41 -6.92 1.11
CA ALA A 31 7.52 -7.76 0.71
C ALA A 31 8.59 -6.89 0.01
N SER A 32 9.84 -6.99 0.47
CA SER A 32 11.00 -6.35 -0.16
C SER A 32 11.80 -7.39 -0.94
N VAL A 33 11.87 -7.22 -2.26
CA VAL A 33 12.60 -8.07 -3.19
C VAL A 33 13.91 -7.38 -3.57
N PRO A 34 15.07 -7.88 -3.13
CA PRO A 34 16.35 -7.25 -3.44
C PRO A 34 16.67 -7.39 -4.94
N VAL A 35 17.05 -6.27 -5.55
CA VAL A 35 17.49 -6.19 -6.96
C VAL A 35 19.01 -5.99 -7.03
N SER A 36 19.59 -5.33 -6.02
CA SER A 36 21.02 -5.14 -5.83
C SER A 36 21.35 -5.08 -4.34
N SER A 37 22.63 -4.87 -3.99
CA SER A 37 23.05 -4.64 -2.61
C SER A 37 22.51 -3.36 -1.98
N THR A 38 22.00 -2.42 -2.78
CA THR A 38 21.52 -1.10 -2.31
C THR A 38 20.08 -0.79 -2.74
N THR A 39 19.43 -1.68 -3.48
CA THR A 39 18.11 -1.44 -4.08
C THR A 39 17.21 -2.64 -3.90
N SER A 40 15.99 -2.38 -3.44
CA SER A 40 14.91 -3.38 -3.38
C SER A 40 13.64 -2.84 -4.01
N PHE A 41 12.89 -3.69 -4.70
CA PHE A 41 11.49 -3.42 -4.99
C PHE A 41 10.64 -3.77 -3.78
N VAL A 42 9.68 -2.91 -3.47
CA VAL A 42 8.79 -3.05 -2.33
C VAL A 42 7.37 -3.16 -2.85
N TYR A 43 6.69 -4.24 -2.45
CA TYR A 43 5.29 -4.50 -2.77
C TYR A 43 4.49 -4.43 -1.48
N THR A 44 3.39 -3.68 -1.46
CA THR A 44 2.43 -3.76 -0.36
C THR A 44 1.41 -4.86 -0.63
N THR A 45 0.79 -5.39 0.42
CA THR A 45 -0.52 -6.02 0.27
C THR A 45 -1.57 -4.97 -0.13
N GLY A 46 -2.77 -5.43 -0.52
CA GLY A 46 -3.94 -4.57 -0.64
C GLY A 46 -4.36 -4.02 0.72
N HIS A 47 -4.64 -2.72 0.78
CA HIS A 47 -5.14 -2.04 1.96
C HIS A 47 -6.54 -1.47 1.71
N ILE A 48 -7.44 -1.75 2.66
CA ILE A 48 -8.72 -1.07 2.84
C ILE A 48 -8.57 0.06 3.88
N GLY A 49 -9.61 0.87 4.05
CA GLY A 49 -9.62 1.99 5.02
C GLY A 49 -9.59 1.49 6.46
N LEU A 50 -8.39 1.44 7.04
CA LEU A 50 -8.16 1.08 8.44
C LEU A 50 -7.44 2.21 9.17
N ASP A 51 -7.86 2.46 10.41
CA ASP A 51 -7.09 3.31 11.31
C ASP A 51 -5.83 2.57 11.80
N LEU A 52 -4.67 3.21 11.69
CA LEU A 52 -3.39 2.57 12.00
C LEU A 52 -3.21 2.24 13.48
N GLN A 53 -3.88 2.98 14.38
CA GLN A 53 -3.71 2.83 15.82
C GLN A 53 -4.66 1.79 16.39
N THR A 54 -5.90 1.78 15.93
CA THR A 54 -7.00 0.97 16.47
C THR A 54 -7.29 -0.26 15.63
N GLY A 55 -6.98 -0.23 14.32
CA GLY A 55 -7.37 -1.27 13.37
C GLY A 55 -8.86 -1.24 13.03
N ALA A 56 -9.61 -0.21 13.45
CA ALA A 56 -11.01 -0.05 13.09
C ALA A 56 -11.15 0.33 11.61
N LEU A 57 -12.27 -0.07 11.01
CA LEU A 57 -12.64 0.37 9.66
C LEU A 57 -12.95 1.87 9.69
N VAL A 58 -12.47 2.61 8.69
CA VAL A 58 -12.76 4.03 8.47
C VAL A 58 -13.57 4.13 7.19
N HIS A 59 -14.85 4.43 7.33
CA HIS A 59 -15.83 4.35 6.24
C HIS A 59 -17.00 5.34 6.39
N GLU A 60 -16.84 6.40 7.19
CA GLU A 60 -17.85 7.43 7.40
C GLU A 60 -18.07 8.27 6.14
N THR A 61 -17.00 8.48 5.35
CA THR A 61 -17.03 9.10 4.02
C THR A 61 -16.00 8.43 3.11
N LEU A 62 -16.18 8.56 1.79
CA LEU A 62 -15.20 8.09 0.80
C LEU A 62 -13.84 8.76 1.00
N GLU A 63 -13.82 10.06 1.30
CA GLU A 63 -12.59 10.80 1.57
C GLU A 63 -11.86 10.27 2.82
N ALA A 64 -12.59 9.95 3.89
CA ALA A 64 -12.02 9.41 5.11
C ALA A 64 -11.41 8.02 4.85
N GLU A 65 -12.16 7.17 4.14
CA GLU A 65 -11.69 5.85 3.71
C GLU A 65 -10.41 5.94 2.86
N PHE A 66 -10.41 6.73 1.79
CA PHE A 66 -9.23 6.86 0.93
C PHE A 66 -8.03 7.46 1.68
N ASN A 67 -8.25 8.40 2.60
CA ASN A 67 -7.19 8.88 3.47
C ASN A 67 -6.62 7.79 4.37
N ALA A 68 -7.46 6.93 4.94
CA ALA A 68 -7.04 5.80 5.76
C ALA A 68 -6.27 4.75 4.95
N ILE A 69 -6.73 4.41 3.73
CA ILE A 69 -6.02 3.53 2.80
C ILE A 69 -4.62 4.08 2.52
N PHE A 70 -4.53 5.35 2.11
CA PHE A 70 -3.25 5.98 1.81
C PHE A 70 -2.35 6.15 3.04
N ASN A 71 -2.92 6.29 4.25
CA ASN A 71 -2.14 6.26 5.49
C ASN A 71 -1.51 4.89 5.70
N CYS A 72 -2.27 3.82 5.50
CA CYS A 72 -1.78 2.45 5.61
C CYS A 72 -0.67 2.16 4.60
N LEU A 73 -0.89 2.47 3.31
CA LEU A 73 0.12 2.30 2.27
C LEU A 73 1.38 3.11 2.56
N ASN A 74 1.24 4.37 2.96
CA ASN A 74 2.38 5.22 3.27
C ASN A 74 3.17 4.70 4.48
N ALA A 75 2.49 4.22 5.53
CA ALA A 75 3.14 3.58 6.67
C ALA A 75 3.85 2.29 6.26
N ALA A 76 3.20 1.44 5.47
CA ALA A 76 3.75 0.17 5.00
C ALA A 76 5.05 0.39 4.19
N LEU A 77 5.01 1.28 3.21
CA LEU A 77 6.16 1.63 2.37
C LEU A 77 7.31 2.22 3.21
N LYS A 78 7.02 3.14 4.14
CA LYS A 78 8.04 3.70 5.04
C LYS A 78 8.65 2.65 5.95
N GLY A 79 7.84 1.72 6.48
CA GLY A 79 8.31 0.57 7.27
C GLY A 79 9.22 -0.40 6.49
N ALA A 80 9.13 -0.37 5.16
CA ALA A 80 9.98 -1.10 4.22
C ALA A 80 11.10 -0.23 3.60
N ASN A 81 11.49 0.86 4.27
CA ASN A 81 12.58 1.77 3.89
C ASN A 81 12.37 2.60 2.61
N VAL A 82 11.14 2.69 2.11
CA VAL A 82 10.80 3.68 1.07
C VAL A 82 10.62 5.04 1.75
N ARG A 83 11.68 5.85 1.77
CA ARG A 83 11.75 7.10 2.58
C ARG A 83 10.57 8.04 2.34
N ASP A 84 10.19 8.21 1.08
CA ASP A 84 9.11 9.11 0.66
C ASP A 84 7.72 8.47 0.75
N GLY A 85 7.63 7.21 1.21
CA GLY A 85 6.39 6.45 1.30
C GLY A 85 5.65 6.41 -0.04
N CYS A 86 4.38 6.79 -0.05
CA CYS A 86 3.58 6.83 -1.27
C CYS A 86 4.08 7.82 -2.33
N ALA A 87 4.86 8.85 -1.97
CA ALA A 87 5.44 9.76 -2.97
C ALA A 87 6.63 9.13 -3.72
N GLY A 88 7.18 8.04 -3.20
CA GLY A 88 8.22 7.22 -3.84
C GLY A 88 7.68 5.96 -4.53
N ALA A 89 6.36 5.76 -4.55
CA ALA A 89 5.74 4.65 -5.24
C ALA A 89 5.72 4.89 -6.76
N PHE A 90 5.98 3.87 -7.57
CA PHE A 90 5.94 4.00 -9.04
C PHE A 90 4.66 3.42 -9.65
N LYS A 91 3.93 2.57 -8.91
CA LYS A 91 2.70 1.91 -9.34
C LYS A 91 1.68 1.86 -8.21
N PHE A 92 0.43 2.13 -8.57
CA PHE A 92 -0.75 1.80 -7.77
C PHE A 92 -1.69 0.91 -8.57
N THR A 93 -2.35 -0.01 -7.86
CA THR A 93 -3.47 -0.79 -8.36
C THR A 93 -4.64 -0.60 -7.40
N SER A 94 -5.76 -0.08 -7.89
CA SER A 94 -6.95 0.19 -7.11
C SER A 94 -8.13 -0.64 -7.59
N TYR A 95 -8.74 -1.38 -6.68
CA TYR A 95 -10.00 -2.08 -6.86
C TYR A 95 -11.10 -1.25 -6.21
N LEU A 96 -12.06 -0.78 -7.00
CA LEU A 96 -13.16 0.07 -6.53
C LEU A 96 -14.48 -0.66 -6.72
N LEU A 97 -15.44 -0.47 -5.81
CA LEU A 97 -16.78 -1.05 -5.99
C LEU A 97 -17.62 -0.31 -7.03
N LYS A 98 -17.33 0.96 -7.28
CA LYS A 98 -18.03 1.80 -8.26
C LYS A 98 -17.07 2.74 -8.95
N ALA A 99 -17.33 3.01 -10.23
CA ALA A 99 -16.53 3.93 -11.02
C ALA A 99 -16.61 5.37 -10.46
N GLU A 100 -17.75 5.75 -9.88
CA GLU A 100 -17.94 7.08 -9.29
C GLU A 100 -16.98 7.40 -8.12
N HIS A 101 -16.33 6.40 -7.53
CA HIS A 101 -15.40 6.61 -6.42
C HIS A 101 -14.00 7.08 -6.89
N GLU A 102 -13.63 6.84 -8.15
CA GLU A 102 -12.31 7.18 -8.68
C GLU A 102 -11.98 8.68 -8.60
N PRO A 103 -12.88 9.63 -8.95
CA PRO A 103 -12.60 11.05 -8.80
C PRO A 103 -12.26 11.45 -7.36
N VAL A 104 -12.93 10.87 -6.36
CA VAL A 104 -12.67 11.14 -4.94
C VAL A 104 -11.30 10.58 -4.54
N MET A 105 -11.00 9.34 -4.92
CA MET A 105 -9.69 8.71 -4.69
C MET A 105 -8.55 9.57 -5.26
N GLN A 106 -8.67 9.98 -6.53
CA GLN A 106 -7.65 10.76 -7.23
C GLN A 106 -7.52 12.17 -6.65
N ALA A 107 -8.63 12.79 -6.19
CA ALA A 107 -8.59 14.08 -5.52
C ALA A 107 -7.82 14.01 -4.20
N VAL A 108 -8.10 13.01 -3.36
CA VAL A 108 -7.36 12.78 -2.10
C VAL A 108 -5.87 12.55 -2.38
N PHE A 109 -5.53 11.71 -3.36
CA PHE A 109 -4.15 11.45 -3.73
C PHE A 109 -3.42 12.72 -4.18
N LYS A 110 -4.03 13.50 -5.08
CA LYS A 110 -3.46 14.75 -5.61
C LYS A 110 -3.32 15.83 -4.53
N GLN A 111 -4.22 15.90 -3.56
CA GLN A 111 -4.09 16.83 -2.43
C GLN A 111 -2.86 16.49 -1.58
N ARG A 112 -2.60 15.20 -1.34
CA ARG A 112 -1.49 14.73 -0.50
C ARG A 112 -0.15 14.78 -1.22
N TRP A 113 -0.12 14.45 -2.51
CA TRP A 113 1.10 14.37 -3.33
C TRP A 113 0.92 15.12 -4.66
N PRO A 114 0.81 16.46 -4.65
CA PRO A 114 0.39 17.25 -5.82
C PRO A 114 1.30 17.15 -7.04
N GLN A 115 2.58 16.82 -6.84
CA GLN A 115 3.57 16.68 -7.91
C GLN A 115 3.83 15.23 -8.33
N HIS A 116 3.28 14.25 -7.62
CA HIS A 116 3.56 12.85 -7.88
C HIS A 116 2.61 12.26 -8.93
N ARG A 117 3.14 11.49 -9.88
CA ARG A 117 2.41 10.94 -11.04
C ARG A 117 2.83 9.48 -11.27
N PRO A 118 2.47 8.56 -10.37
CA PRO A 118 2.78 7.14 -10.54
C PRO A 118 1.97 6.57 -11.70
N THR A 119 2.40 5.41 -12.20
CA THR A 119 1.51 4.59 -13.04
C THR A 119 0.35 4.08 -12.19
N TRP A 120 -0.85 3.98 -12.77
CA TRP A 120 -2.06 3.60 -12.02
C TRP A 120 -2.91 2.65 -12.84
N THR A 121 -3.43 1.59 -12.22
CA THR A 121 -4.48 0.74 -12.79
C THR A 121 -5.70 0.79 -11.87
N THR A 122 -6.86 1.13 -12.42
CA THR A 122 -8.14 1.11 -11.72
C THR A 122 -9.00 -0.01 -12.30
N VAL A 123 -9.60 -0.84 -11.44
CA VAL A 123 -10.52 -1.92 -11.82
C VAL A 123 -11.78 -1.81 -10.97
N ILE A 124 -12.95 -2.00 -11.60
CA ILE A 124 -14.21 -2.10 -10.86
C ILE A 124 -14.47 -3.56 -10.50
N VAL A 125 -14.68 -3.84 -9.22
CA VAL A 125 -14.88 -5.19 -8.68
C VAL A 125 -16.23 -5.31 -7.98
N ALA A 126 -16.70 -6.54 -7.81
CA ALA A 126 -17.98 -6.80 -7.15
C ALA A 126 -17.92 -6.58 -5.63
N ASP A 127 -16.76 -6.85 -5.01
CA ASP A 127 -16.56 -6.70 -3.57
C ASP A 127 -15.06 -6.55 -3.23
N VAL A 128 -14.78 -6.07 -2.02
CA VAL A 128 -13.44 -5.95 -1.43
C VAL A 128 -13.45 -6.42 0.03
N ALA A 129 -12.29 -6.56 0.67
CA ALA A 129 -12.25 -6.89 2.10
C ALA A 129 -13.00 -5.84 2.97
N GLY A 130 -13.50 -6.25 4.14
CA GLY A 130 -14.20 -5.36 5.08
C GLY A 130 -15.72 -5.51 5.14
N GLY A 131 -16.25 -6.66 4.70
CA GLY A 131 -17.60 -7.11 5.03
C GLY A 131 -18.72 -6.25 4.45
N GLY A 132 -18.50 -5.65 3.27
CA GLY A 132 -19.47 -4.81 2.57
C GLY A 132 -19.53 -3.35 3.04
N CYS A 133 -18.71 -2.95 4.02
CA CYS A 133 -18.63 -1.55 4.49
C CYS A 133 -17.60 -0.69 3.74
N MET A 134 -16.67 -1.33 3.02
CA MET A 134 -15.59 -0.65 2.33
C MET A 134 -15.92 -0.45 0.85
N HIS A 135 -15.33 0.57 0.25
CA HIS A 135 -15.57 0.97 -1.13
C HIS A 135 -14.36 0.72 -2.05
N ALA A 136 -13.18 0.50 -1.46
CA ALA A 136 -11.94 0.30 -2.18
C ALA A 136 -10.92 -0.56 -1.45
N GLU A 137 -10.07 -1.21 -2.24
CA GLU A 137 -8.82 -1.82 -1.82
C GLU A 137 -7.70 -1.38 -2.77
N ILE A 138 -6.58 -0.90 -2.22
CA ILE A 138 -5.48 -0.35 -3.02
C ILE A 138 -4.16 -0.98 -2.60
N ALA A 139 -3.34 -1.35 -3.58
CA ALA A 139 -1.96 -1.77 -3.38
C ALA A 139 -0.99 -0.79 -4.07
N ALA A 140 0.24 -0.72 -3.56
CA ALA A 140 1.29 0.13 -4.09
C ALA A 140 2.61 -0.65 -4.27
N GLU A 141 3.39 -0.23 -5.25
CA GLU A 141 4.74 -0.73 -5.50
C GLU A 141 5.73 0.44 -5.56
N ALA A 142 6.91 0.25 -4.99
CA ALA A 142 7.93 1.27 -4.86
C ALA A 142 9.35 0.69 -4.95
N ALA A 143 10.34 1.57 -5.02
CA ALA A 143 11.75 1.21 -4.89
C ALA A 143 12.31 1.80 -3.59
N ALA A 144 13.01 0.98 -2.82
CA ALA A 144 13.78 1.40 -1.66
C ALA A 144 15.27 1.46 -2.05
N PHE A 145 15.91 2.58 -1.69
CA PHE A 145 17.33 2.82 -1.92
C PHE A 145 18.03 3.01 -0.58
N THR A 146 19.07 2.22 -0.31
CA THR A 146 19.89 2.28 0.92
C THR A 146 21.24 2.90 0.66
#